data_AF-A0A150VCR6-F1
#
_entry.id   AF-A0A150VCR6-F1
#
_cell.length_a   1.000
_cell.length_b   1.000
_cell.length_c   1.000
_cell.angle_alpha   90.00
_cell.angle_beta   90.00
_cell.angle_gamma   90.00
#
_symmetry.space_group_name_H-M   'P 1'
#
loop_
_entity.id
_entity.type
_entity.pdbx_description
1 polymer ?
#
loop_
_entity_poly.entity_id
_entity_poly.type
_entity_poly.pdbx_seq_one_letter_code
_entity_poly.pdbx_strand_id
1 'polypeptide(L)'
;MSSRSKSQQDDAVPACYTDTHGVITTTTNEIPGYRVTKMLGTVYGLTVRARNWGADIAVLLKSSVGGEMGFFTRMMYTARNEAMDRMVGECMGRGGNAVLAVRMDIAADGPWSQICAYGTACVVEKVKEEEIEGLPGSEGSENRQRKVGR
;
A
#
# COMPACT_ATOMS: atom_id res chain seq x y z
N MET A 1 19.64 11.26 -26.44
CA MET A 1 19.20 9.90 -26.09
C MET A 1 20.16 9.35 -25.05
N SER A 2 19.89 9.58 -23.76
CA SER A 2 20.80 9.22 -22.67
C SER A 2 20.50 7.80 -22.21
N SER A 3 21.41 6.87 -22.53
CA SER A 3 21.43 5.52 -22.01
C SER A 3 21.67 5.55 -20.50
N ARG A 4 20.60 5.57 -19.69
CA ARG A 4 20.74 5.16 -18.29
C ARG A 4 21.18 3.70 -18.29
N SER A 5 22.39 3.48 -17.81
CA SER A 5 22.96 2.15 -17.65
C SER A 5 22.06 1.33 -16.73
N LYS A 6 21.81 0.06 -17.10
CA LYS A 6 21.05 -0.91 -16.30
C LYS A 6 21.55 -1.03 -14.85
N SER A 7 22.78 -0.59 -14.56
CA SER A 7 23.38 -0.59 -13.23
C SER A 7 22.75 0.38 -12.22
N GLN A 8 22.05 1.45 -12.65
CA GLN A 8 21.45 2.42 -11.72
C GLN A 8 20.09 1.99 -11.16
N GLN A 9 19.50 0.92 -11.69
CA GLN A 9 18.18 0.43 -11.28
C GLN A 9 18.25 -0.56 -10.12
N ASP A 10 19.42 -1.18 -9.91
CA ASP A 10 19.62 -2.24 -8.89
C ASP A 10 20.01 -1.69 -7.50
N ASP A 11 20.36 -0.40 -7.38
CA ASP A 11 20.78 0.24 -6.13
C ASP A 11 19.65 1.01 -5.42
N ALA A 12 18.44 1.09 -6.00
CA ALA A 12 17.34 1.77 -5.34
C ALA A 12 16.91 1.01 -4.07
N VAL A 13 16.73 1.76 -2.98
CA VAL A 13 16.14 1.23 -1.73
C VAL A 13 14.74 0.72 -2.06
N PRO A 14 14.40 -0.55 -1.74
CA PRO A 14 13.06 -1.06 -1.95
C PRO A 14 12.03 -0.17 -1.25
N ALA A 15 11.06 0.33 -2.02
CA ALA A 15 10.03 1.23 -1.51
C ALA A 15 8.64 0.65 -1.73
N CYS A 16 7.70 1.04 -0.87
CA CYS A 16 6.31 0.69 -1.03
C CYS A 16 5.76 1.26 -2.34
N TYR A 17 4.77 0.57 -2.90
CA TYR A 17 4.06 1.03 -4.09
C TYR A 17 3.37 2.38 -3.82
N THR A 18 3.69 3.39 -4.61
CA THR A 18 3.11 4.74 -4.52
C THR A 18 2.40 5.18 -5.80
N ASP A 19 2.60 4.50 -6.92
CA ASP A 19 1.96 4.81 -8.20
C ASP A 19 0.56 4.19 -8.29
N THR A 20 -0.36 4.59 -7.42
CA THR A 20 -1.71 4.04 -7.40
C THR A 20 -2.64 4.66 -8.45
N HIS A 21 -2.09 5.33 -9.48
CA HIS A 21 -2.86 6.02 -10.52
C HIS A 21 -3.92 7.02 -9.98
N GLY A 22 -3.64 7.64 -8.84
CA GLY A 22 -4.56 8.56 -8.16
C GLY A 22 -5.60 7.89 -7.27
N VAL A 23 -5.61 6.55 -7.16
CA VAL A 23 -6.46 5.83 -6.20
C VAL A 23 -5.91 5.99 -4.79
N ILE A 24 -6.73 6.44 -3.85
CA ILE A 24 -6.35 6.53 -2.43
C ILE A 24 -6.40 5.12 -1.83
N THR A 25 -5.27 4.61 -1.34
CA THR A 25 -5.23 3.34 -0.60
C THR A 25 -4.94 3.59 0.87
N THR A 26 -5.73 3.02 1.77
CA THR A 26 -5.49 3.15 3.21
C THR A 26 -5.77 1.86 3.95
N THR A 27 -5.04 1.64 5.05
CA THR A 27 -5.32 0.56 6.00
C THR A 27 -6.46 0.90 6.97
N THR A 28 -6.87 2.16 7.06
CA THR A 28 -8.02 2.61 7.87
C THR A 28 -9.34 2.32 7.16
N ASN A 29 -10.44 2.36 7.93
CA ASN A 29 -11.79 2.23 7.38
C ASN A 29 -12.36 3.57 6.87
N GLU A 30 -11.71 4.68 7.18
CA GLU A 30 -12.13 6.04 6.84
C GLU A 30 -10.95 6.85 6.33
N ILE A 31 -11.23 7.87 5.53
CA ILE A 31 -10.23 8.81 5.01
C ILE A 31 -10.62 10.20 5.52
N PRO A 32 -9.95 10.74 6.55
CA PRO A 32 -10.24 12.07 7.07
C PRO A 32 -10.24 13.13 5.96
N GLY A 33 -11.25 14.00 5.96
CA GLY A 33 -11.46 15.01 4.91
C GLY A 33 -12.13 14.47 3.63
N TYR A 34 -12.51 13.19 3.59
CA TYR A 34 -13.25 12.58 2.49
C TYR A 34 -14.51 11.87 2.99
N ARG A 35 -15.53 11.81 2.15
CA ARG A 35 -16.78 11.06 2.37
C ARG A 35 -16.92 9.99 1.31
N VAL A 36 -17.27 8.78 1.72
CA VAL A 36 -17.62 7.69 0.79
C VAL A 36 -19.01 7.97 0.20
N THR A 37 -19.10 8.05 -1.12
CA THR A 37 -20.36 8.27 -1.86
C THR A 37 -20.91 6.98 -2.47
N LYS A 38 -20.05 5.99 -2.73
CA LYS A 38 -20.47 4.68 -3.26
C LYS A 38 -19.53 3.57 -2.84
N MET A 39 -20.09 2.44 -2.38
CA MET A 39 -19.35 1.20 -2.13
C MET A 39 -19.37 0.33 -3.39
N LEU A 40 -18.20 -0.18 -3.79
CA LEU A 40 -18.01 -1.04 -4.97
C LEU A 40 -17.65 -2.49 -4.61
N GLY A 41 -17.62 -2.78 -3.30
CA GLY A 41 -17.36 -4.10 -2.76
C GLY A 41 -15.88 -4.45 -2.69
N THR A 42 -15.61 -5.71 -2.37
CA THR A 42 -14.25 -6.21 -2.18
C THR A 42 -13.49 -6.29 -3.50
N VAL A 43 -12.23 -5.85 -3.47
CA VAL A 43 -11.24 -6.01 -4.55
C VAL A 43 -10.00 -6.70 -4.00
N TYR A 44 -9.30 -7.43 -4.87
CA TYR A 44 -8.07 -8.11 -4.50
C TYR A 44 -7.12 -8.21 -5.69
N GLY A 45 -5.82 -8.29 -5.39
CA GLY A 45 -4.75 -8.52 -6.34
C GLY A 45 -3.81 -9.59 -5.80
N LEU A 46 -3.46 -10.56 -6.64
CA LEU A 46 -2.69 -11.74 -6.26
C LEU A 46 -1.38 -11.78 -7.04
N THR A 47 -0.31 -12.27 -6.43
CA THR A 47 0.88 -12.73 -7.15
C THR A 47 1.37 -14.05 -6.55
N VAL A 48 1.89 -14.93 -7.40
CA VAL A 48 2.49 -16.21 -7.00
C VAL A 48 3.87 -16.29 -7.62
N ARG A 49 4.89 -16.57 -6.80
CA ARG A 49 6.29 -16.65 -7.23
C ARG A 49 6.84 -18.02 -6.89
N ALA A 50 7.47 -18.68 -7.87
CA ALA A 50 8.20 -19.91 -7.64
C ALA A 50 9.47 -19.63 -6.82
N ARG A 51 9.76 -20.50 -5.85
CA ARG A 51 10.93 -20.47 -4.98
C ARG A 51 12.08 -21.30 -5.55
N ASN A 52 12.38 -21.24 -6.85
CA ASN A 52 13.48 -22.02 -7.43
C ASN A 52 14.84 -21.52 -6.89
N TRP A 53 15.17 -21.88 -5.66
CA TRP A 53 16.29 -21.42 -4.83
C TRP A 53 17.64 -22.06 -5.21
N GLY A 54 17.67 -22.97 -6.19
CA GLY A 54 18.87 -23.73 -6.56
C GLY A 54 20.03 -22.88 -7.09
N ALA A 55 19.74 -21.72 -7.71
CA ALA A 55 20.77 -20.78 -8.19
C ALA A 55 21.12 -19.69 -7.15
N ASP A 56 20.19 -19.34 -6.27
CA ASP A 56 20.30 -18.20 -5.34
C ASP A 56 21.05 -18.52 -4.04
N ILE A 57 21.18 -19.82 -3.70
CA ILE A 57 21.93 -20.30 -2.52
C ILE A 57 23.44 -20.02 -2.62
N ALA A 58 24.01 -19.98 -3.84
CA ALA A 58 25.42 -19.63 -4.04
C ALA A 58 25.71 -18.14 -3.73
N VAL A 59 24.69 -17.28 -3.82
CA VAL A 59 24.76 -15.85 -3.46
C VAL A 59 24.55 -15.66 -1.94
N LEU A 60 23.76 -16.54 -1.31
CA LEU A 60 23.44 -16.58 0.12
C LEU A 60 24.68 -16.72 1.04
N LEU A 61 25.68 -17.51 0.61
CA LEU A 61 26.89 -17.77 1.40
C LEU A 61 27.81 -16.54 1.54
N LYS A 62 27.62 -15.49 0.72
CA LYS A 62 28.35 -14.21 0.86
C LYS A 62 27.66 -13.21 1.80
N SER A 63 26.41 -13.44 2.20
CA SER A 63 25.62 -12.47 2.97
C SER A 63 25.51 -12.80 4.46
N SER A 64 26.15 -13.86 4.94
CA SER A 64 26.08 -14.26 6.35
C SER A 64 27.24 -13.68 7.18
N VAL A 65 27.07 -12.41 7.56
CA VAL A 65 27.39 -11.94 8.91
C VAL A 65 26.17 -11.15 9.41
N GLY A 66 25.15 -11.88 9.89
CA GLY A 66 24.07 -11.37 10.75
C GLY A 66 23.09 -10.32 10.21
N GLY A 67 23.08 -10.00 8.91
CA GLY A 67 22.27 -8.92 8.32
C GLY A 67 20.97 -9.34 7.61
N GLU A 68 20.26 -8.34 7.08
CA GLU A 68 19.09 -8.52 6.20
C GLU A 68 19.47 -9.25 4.90
N MET A 69 18.62 -10.19 4.49
CA MET A 69 18.79 -10.87 3.21
C MET A 69 18.24 -10.02 2.05
N GLY A 70 19.01 -9.01 1.63
CA GLY A 70 18.56 -7.96 0.70
C GLY A 70 17.92 -8.45 -0.61
N PHE A 71 18.35 -9.60 -1.15
CA PHE A 71 17.69 -10.22 -2.31
C PHE A 71 16.22 -10.61 -2.01
N PHE A 72 15.98 -11.26 -0.87
CA PHE A 72 14.62 -11.64 -0.48
C PHE A 72 13.78 -10.42 -0.13
N THR A 73 14.38 -9.39 0.47
CA THR A 73 13.67 -8.13 0.70
C THR A 73 13.21 -7.51 -0.62
N ARG A 74 14.12 -7.37 -1.59
CA ARG A 74 13.77 -6.88 -2.94
C ARG A 74 12.66 -7.73 -3.57
N MET A 75 12.78 -9.06 -3.52
CA MET A 75 11.77 -9.98 -4.02
C MET A 75 10.39 -9.73 -3.37
N MET A 76 10.34 -9.57 -2.05
CA MET A 76 9.10 -9.34 -1.32
C MET A 76 8.48 -7.98 -1.63
N TYR A 77 9.29 -6.93 -1.78
CA TYR A 77 8.80 -5.62 -2.23
C TYR A 77 8.22 -5.69 -3.64
N THR A 78 8.92 -6.30 -4.60
CA THR A 78 8.42 -6.46 -5.97
C THR A 78 7.09 -7.23 -5.98
N ALA A 79 6.99 -8.33 -5.23
CA ALA A 79 5.78 -9.13 -5.20
C ALA A 79 4.60 -8.40 -4.52
N ARG A 80 4.82 -7.68 -3.42
CA ARG A 80 3.78 -6.84 -2.78
C ARG A 80 3.32 -5.71 -3.70
N ASN A 81 4.24 -5.05 -4.39
CA ASN A 81 3.91 -3.96 -5.29
C ASN A 81 3.07 -4.45 -6.48
N GLU A 82 3.38 -5.63 -7.03
CA GLU A 82 2.55 -6.24 -8.09
C GLU A 82 1.14 -6.61 -7.60
N ALA A 83 1.02 -7.16 -6.38
CA ALA A 83 -0.29 -7.46 -5.81
C ALA A 83 -1.12 -6.18 -5.58
N MET A 84 -0.47 -5.11 -5.09
CA MET A 84 -1.11 -3.80 -4.92
C MET A 84 -1.58 -3.22 -6.25
N ASP A 85 -0.74 -3.23 -7.28
CA ASP A 85 -1.06 -2.71 -8.60
C ASP A 85 -2.28 -3.43 -9.20
N ARG A 86 -2.33 -4.76 -9.11
CA ARG A 86 -3.49 -5.56 -9.55
C ARG A 86 -4.77 -5.21 -8.77
N MET A 87 -4.70 -5.02 -7.45
CA MET A 87 -5.84 -4.61 -6.63
C MET A 87 -6.33 -3.19 -7.00
N VAL A 88 -5.40 -2.27 -7.26
CA VAL A 88 -5.71 -0.91 -7.72
C VAL A 88 -6.37 -0.96 -9.11
N GLY A 89 -5.85 -1.77 -10.03
CA GLY A 89 -6.46 -2.01 -11.34
C GLY A 89 -7.90 -2.51 -11.24
N GLU A 90 -8.19 -3.46 -10.33
CA GLU A 90 -9.55 -3.92 -10.05
C GLU A 90 -10.46 -2.80 -9.50
N CYS A 91 -9.94 -1.94 -8.63
CA CYS A 91 -10.67 -0.78 -8.14
C CYS A 91 -11.04 0.18 -9.29
N MET A 92 -10.07 0.53 -10.12
CA MET A 92 -10.25 1.40 -11.28
C MET A 92 -11.22 0.82 -12.30
N GLY A 93 -11.11 -0.48 -12.59
CA GLY A 93 -12.02 -1.20 -13.50
C GLY A 93 -13.48 -1.16 -13.06
N ARG A 94 -13.74 -0.96 -11.76
CA ARG A 94 -15.09 -0.79 -11.19
C ARG A 94 -15.52 0.68 -11.07
N GLY A 95 -14.69 1.62 -11.52
CA GLY A 95 -14.92 3.06 -11.40
C GLY A 95 -14.66 3.62 -9.99
N GLY A 96 -13.88 2.92 -9.16
CA GLY A 96 -13.48 3.38 -7.85
C GLY A 96 -12.29 4.34 -7.89
N ASN A 97 -12.19 5.20 -6.87
CA ASN A 97 -11.06 6.10 -6.67
C ASN A 97 -10.41 5.95 -5.28
N ALA A 98 -10.89 5.00 -4.46
CA ALA A 98 -10.26 4.65 -3.19
C ALA A 98 -10.43 3.17 -2.86
N VAL A 99 -9.47 2.63 -2.10
CA VAL A 99 -9.54 1.31 -1.46
C VAL A 99 -9.32 1.48 0.04
N LEU A 100 -10.35 1.15 0.81
CA LEU A 100 -10.34 1.19 2.27
C LEU A 100 -9.93 -0.17 2.84
N ALA A 101 -9.50 -0.15 4.10
CA ALA A 101 -9.16 -1.35 4.85
C ALA A 101 -8.19 -2.28 4.10
N VAL A 102 -7.21 -1.72 3.41
CA VAL A 102 -6.20 -2.50 2.67
C VAL A 102 -5.44 -3.41 3.64
N ARG A 103 -5.38 -4.69 3.30
CA ARG A 103 -4.65 -5.72 4.02
C ARG A 103 -3.84 -6.55 3.03
N MET A 104 -2.89 -7.31 3.56
CA MET A 104 -2.13 -8.27 2.78
C MET A 104 -2.01 -9.60 3.52
N ASP A 105 -2.30 -10.67 2.80
CA ASP A 105 -2.01 -12.03 3.22
C ASP A 105 -0.80 -12.56 2.47
N ILE A 106 -0.01 -13.37 3.17
CA ILE A 106 1.16 -14.05 2.63
C ILE A 106 0.99 -15.52 2.95
N ALA A 107 1.00 -16.37 1.93
CA ALA A 107 1.02 -17.82 2.13
C ALA A 107 2.22 -18.41 1.40
N ALA A 108 2.74 -19.48 1.98
CA ALA A 108 4.15 -19.83 1.82
C ALA A 108 4.35 -21.35 1.86
N ASP A 109 3.46 -22.12 1.23
CA ASP A 109 3.46 -23.59 1.31
C ASP A 109 4.05 -24.22 0.04
N GLY A 110 5.12 -25.02 0.21
CA GLY A 110 5.76 -25.72 -0.90
C GLY A 110 6.73 -24.85 -1.73
N PRO A 111 6.94 -25.14 -3.02
CA PRO A 111 7.97 -24.48 -3.83
C PRO A 111 7.51 -23.13 -4.39
N TRP A 112 6.49 -22.50 -3.81
CA TRP A 112 5.99 -21.18 -4.19
C TRP A 112 5.61 -20.34 -2.98
N SER A 113 5.61 -19.02 -3.16
CA SER A 113 4.99 -18.07 -2.25
C SER A 113 3.87 -17.32 -2.97
N GLN A 114 2.82 -16.98 -2.24
CA GLN A 114 1.75 -16.13 -2.71
C GLN A 114 1.59 -14.91 -1.82
N ILE A 115 1.24 -13.79 -2.45
CA ILE A 115 0.83 -12.56 -1.76
C ILE A 115 -0.53 -12.15 -2.33
N CYS A 116 -1.46 -11.85 -1.44
CA CYS A 116 -2.77 -11.29 -1.75
C CYS A 116 -2.88 -9.92 -1.10
N ALA A 117 -3.05 -8.86 -1.89
CA ALA A 117 -3.49 -7.55 -1.39
C ALA A 117 -5.01 -7.45 -1.58
N TYR A 118 -5.75 -7.03 -0.57
CA TYR A 118 -7.20 -6.92 -0.65
C TYR A 118 -7.75 -5.77 0.19
N GLY A 119 -8.95 -5.32 -0.14
CA GLY A 119 -9.65 -4.24 0.56
C GLY A 119 -11.03 -3.99 -0.04
N THR A 120 -11.61 -2.84 0.30
CA THR A 120 -12.94 -2.46 -0.20
C THR A 120 -12.82 -1.26 -1.14
N ALA A 121 -13.17 -1.45 -2.40
CA ALA A 121 -13.21 -0.38 -3.39
C ALA A 121 -14.42 0.52 -3.15
N CYS A 122 -14.22 1.82 -3.28
CA CYS A 122 -15.27 2.82 -3.15
C CYS A 122 -14.99 4.05 -4.01
N VAL A 123 -16.01 4.91 -4.11
CA VAL A 123 -15.90 6.28 -4.60
C VAL A 123 -15.95 7.22 -3.40
N VAL A 124 -14.98 8.12 -3.31
CA VAL A 124 -14.89 9.16 -2.29
C VAL A 124 -14.83 10.55 -2.89
N GLU A 125 -15.34 11.52 -2.14
CA GLU A 125 -15.30 12.95 -2.47
C GLU A 125 -14.72 13.74 -1.29
N LYS A 126 -13.96 14.80 -1.58
CA LYS A 126 -13.41 15.68 -0.55
C LYS A 126 -14.55 16.46 0.12
N VAL A 127 -14.59 16.44 1.44
CA VAL A 127 -15.55 17.21 2.24
C VAL A 127 -15.09 18.68 2.26
N LYS A 128 -16.02 19.62 2.07
CA LYS A 128 -15.74 21.07 2.18
C LYS A 128 -15.44 21.43 3.64
N GLU A 129 -14.53 22.38 3.89
CA GLU A 129 -14.18 22.81 5.26
C GLU A 129 -15.41 23.16 6.13
N GLU A 130 -16.46 23.74 5.52
CA GLU A 130 -17.72 24.12 6.17
C GLU A 130 -18.48 22.92 6.80
N GLU A 131 -18.36 21.73 6.21
CA GLU A 131 -19.01 20.50 6.70
C GLU A 131 -18.18 19.81 7.80
N ILE A 132 -16.88 20.11 7.89
CA ILE A 132 -15.97 19.57 8.89
C ILE A 132 -16.21 20.25 10.24
N GLU A 133 -16.51 21.55 10.24
CA GLU A 133 -16.86 22.30 11.46
C GLU A 133 -18.18 21.85 12.09
N GLY A 134 -19.13 21.35 11.29
CA GLY A 134 -20.43 20.85 11.77
C GLY A 134 -20.45 19.42 12.34
N LEU A 135 -19.31 18.72 12.36
CA LEU A 135 -19.24 17.35 12.89
C LEU A 135 -19.29 17.34 14.43
N PRO A 136 -20.11 16.47 15.06
CA PRO A 136 -20.15 16.37 16.52
C PRO A 136 -18.76 16.01 17.07
N GLY A 137 -18.15 16.93 17.82
CA GLY A 137 -16.82 16.78 18.41
C GLY A 137 -15.72 17.71 17.86
N SER A 138 -16.02 18.54 16.85
CA SER A 138 -15.10 19.57 16.31
C SER A 138 -14.85 20.74 17.28
N GLU A 139 -15.80 21.05 18.18
CA GLU A 139 -15.77 22.21 19.10
C GLU A 139 -14.83 22.07 20.33
N GLY A 140 -13.79 21.23 20.27
CA GLY A 140 -13.05 20.79 21.45
C GLY A 140 -11.70 21.44 21.75
N SER A 141 -11.03 22.10 20.80
CA SER A 141 -9.59 22.45 20.95
C SER A 141 -9.32 23.92 21.27
N GLU A 142 -10.16 24.86 20.84
CA GLU A 142 -9.84 26.30 20.95
C GLU A 142 -10.20 26.93 22.31
N ASN A 143 -11.16 26.36 23.04
CA ASN A 143 -11.69 27.00 24.25
C ASN A 143 -10.97 26.63 25.57
N ARG A 144 -9.95 25.77 25.53
CA ARG A 144 -9.20 25.36 26.73
C ARG A 144 -8.01 26.28 27.06
N GLN A 145 -7.48 27.03 26.08
CA GLN A 145 -6.33 27.92 26.32
C GLN A 145 -6.72 29.30 26.88
N ARG A 146 -7.99 29.72 26.81
CA ARG A 146 -8.43 31.03 27.35
C ARG A 146 -8.80 31.02 28.83
N LYS A 147 -8.92 29.85 29.47
CA LYS A 147 -9.42 29.72 30.85
C LYS A 147 -8.35 29.47 31.93
N VAL A 148 -7.06 29.46 31.55
CA VAL A 148 -5.91 29.28 32.48
C VAL A 148 -5.16 30.60 32.71
N GLY A 149 -5.71 31.73 32.27
CA GLY A 149 -5.11 33.05 32.46
C GLY A 149 -6.15 34.10 32.83
N ARG A 150 -6.68 34.04 34.05
CA ARG A 150 -7.24 35.17 34.80
C ARG A 150 -7.26 34.84 36.29
#